data_AF-A0A521UXM0-F1
#
_entry.id   AF-A0A521UXM0-F1
#
_cell.length_a   1.000
_cell.length_b   1.000
_cell.length_c   1.000
_cell.angle_alpha   90.00
_cell.angle_beta   90.00
_cell.angle_gamma   90.00
#
_symmetry.space_group_name_H-M   'P 1'
#
loop_
_entity.id
_entity.type
_entity.pdbx_description
1 polymer ?
#
loop_
_entity_poly.entity_id
_entity_poly.type
_entity_poly.pdbx_seq_one_letter_code
_entity_poly.pdbx_strand_id
1 'polypeptide(L)'
;YCNKTKLRDPITEELVDPDERLMRSIEEQIGITENAKKTFREEILIKISSMARKGLAFDYRSHERLREAIEKKLFADLKDVVKITTSTKTPDAEQLKRVNDVVDRLVKEQGYCTYCANELLSYVGTLLNR
;
A
#
# COMPACT_ATOMS: atom_id res chain seq x y z
N TYR A 1 3.42 16.78 -12.33
CA TYR A 1 2.82 16.20 -13.55
C TYR A 1 1.81 17.14 -14.19
N CYS A 2 0.57 17.24 -13.69
CA CYS A 2 -0.51 18.00 -14.34
C CYS A 2 -0.16 19.48 -14.64
N ASN A 3 0.48 20.15 -13.68
CA ASN A 3 0.90 21.55 -13.83
C ASN A 3 2.40 21.71 -14.20
N LYS A 4 3.10 20.61 -14.54
CA LYS A 4 4.55 20.58 -14.81
C LYS A 4 5.43 21.24 -13.73
N THR A 5 4.93 21.30 -12.49
CA THR A 5 5.64 21.86 -11.35
C THR A 5 6.60 20.83 -10.77
N LYS A 6 7.82 21.27 -10.44
CA LYS A 6 8.80 20.49 -9.68
C LYS A 6 8.43 20.45 -8.21
N LEU A 7 8.80 19.36 -7.54
CA LEU A 7 8.64 19.20 -6.10
C LEU A 7 9.91 19.66 -5.40
N ARG A 8 9.78 20.19 -4.18
CA ARG A 8 10.94 20.48 -3.34
C ARG A 8 11.21 19.27 -2.47
N ASP A 9 12.43 18.74 -2.54
CA ASP A 9 12.86 17.66 -1.67
C ASP A 9 12.96 18.16 -0.21
N PRO A 10 12.36 17.47 0.78
CA PRO A 10 12.35 17.93 2.17
C PRO A 10 13.71 17.80 2.88
N ILE A 11 14.67 17.05 2.33
CA ILE A 11 16.00 16.79 2.90
C ILE A 11 17.05 17.63 2.17
N THR A 12 17.07 17.58 0.83
CA THR A 12 18.11 18.26 0.03
C THR A 12 17.72 19.66 -0.39
N GLU A 13 16.45 20.05 -0.25
CA GLU A 13 15.87 21.31 -0.71
C GLU A 13 15.90 21.55 -2.24
N GLU A 14 16.37 20.56 -3.01
CA GLU A 14 16.47 20.64 -4.46
C GLU A 14 15.10 20.48 -5.14
N LEU A 15 14.99 21.04 -6.36
CA LEU A 15 13.82 20.89 -7.20
C LEU A 15 13.89 19.59 -7.99
N VAL A 16 13.14 18.59 -7.53
CA VAL A 16 13.07 17.27 -8.15
C VAL A 16 11.81 17.13 -9.01
N ASP A 17 11.91 16.30 -10.05
CA ASP A 17 10.74 15.95 -10.84
C ASP A 17 9.81 15.01 -10.05
N PRO A 18 8.48 15.10 -10.24
CA PRO A 18 7.55 14.18 -9.60
C PRO A 18 7.85 12.71 -9.95
N ASP A 19 7.76 11.82 -8.96
CA ASP A 19 7.97 10.39 -9.18
C ASP A 19 6.79 9.76 -9.93
N GLU A 20 6.87 9.82 -11.26
CA GLU A 20 5.86 9.22 -12.12
C GLU A 20 5.89 7.69 -12.10
N ARG A 21 7.04 7.08 -11.79
CA ARG A 21 7.18 5.62 -11.72
C ARG A 21 6.38 5.09 -10.54
N LEU A 22 6.50 5.73 -9.38
CA LEU A 22 5.69 5.41 -8.21
C LEU A 22 4.20 5.59 -8.51
N MET A 23 3.80 6.74 -9.08
CA MET A 23 2.40 6.98 -9.41
C MET A 23 1.84 5.94 -10.40
N ARG A 24 2.60 5.56 -11.43
CA ARG A 24 2.21 4.47 -12.35
C ARG A 24 2.02 3.15 -11.63
N SER A 25 2.96 2.78 -10.76
CA SER A 25 2.89 1.52 -10.02
C SER A 25 1.67 1.41 -9.10
N ILE A 26 1.14 2.54 -8.61
CA ILE A 26 -0.12 2.63 -7.84
C ILE A 26 -1.33 2.52 -8.77
N GLU A 27 -1.36 3.32 -9.83
CA GLU A 27 -2.43 3.36 -10.83
C GLU A 27 -2.73 1.99 -11.46
N GLU A 28 -1.67 1.22 -11.74
CA GLU A 28 -1.79 -0.11 -12.34
C GLU A 28 -2.49 -1.13 -11.43
N GLN A 29 -2.45 -0.94 -10.11
CA GLN A 29 -3.10 -1.84 -9.15
C GLN A 29 -4.63 -1.87 -9.26
N ILE A 30 -5.22 -0.82 -9.83
CA ILE A 30 -6.66 -0.71 -10.09
C ILE A 30 -6.96 -0.69 -11.59
N GLY A 31 -6.03 -1.16 -12.43
CA GLY A 31 -6.23 -1.32 -13.87
C GLY A 31 -6.22 -0.03 -14.67
N ILE A 32 -5.64 1.07 -14.15
CA ILE A 32 -5.49 2.30 -14.93
C ILE A 32 -4.41 2.09 -16.00
N THR A 33 -4.85 2.07 -17.25
CA THR A 33 -3.97 1.99 -18.42
C THR A 33 -3.14 3.26 -18.60
N GLU A 34 -2.05 3.16 -19.37
CA GLU A 34 -1.21 4.31 -19.73
C GLU A 34 -2.00 5.46 -20.35
N ASN A 35 -3.00 5.16 -21.19
CA ASN A 35 -3.83 6.17 -21.84
C ASN A 35 -4.78 6.86 -20.85
N ALA A 36 -5.18 6.18 -19.78
CA ALA A 36 -6.09 6.70 -18.77
C ALA A 36 -5.37 7.42 -17.60
N LYS A 37 -4.03 7.33 -17.50
CA LYS A 37 -3.27 7.91 -16.38
C LYS A 37 -3.51 9.41 -16.20
N LYS A 38 -3.58 10.14 -17.32
CA LYS A 38 -3.77 11.59 -17.29
C LYS A 38 -5.13 11.95 -16.69
N THR A 39 -6.19 11.30 -17.17
CA THR A 39 -7.55 11.50 -16.67
C THR A 39 -7.66 11.17 -15.19
N PHE A 40 -7.06 10.07 -14.73
CA PHE A 40 -7.07 9.71 -13.31
C PHE A 40 -6.32 10.72 -12.43
N ARG A 41 -5.16 11.20 -12.87
CA ARG A 41 -4.40 12.23 -12.14
C ARG A 41 -5.13 13.58 -12.10
N GLU A 42 -5.83 13.94 -13.18
CA GLU A 42 -6.67 15.14 -13.24
C GLU A 42 -7.90 15.03 -12.32
N GLU A 43 -8.54 13.86 -12.25
CA GLU A 43 -9.62 13.56 -11.30
C GLU A 43 -9.18 13.82 -9.85
N ILE A 44 -8.01 13.31 -9.47
CA ILE A 44 -7.41 13.54 -8.15
C ILE A 44 -7.14 15.04 -7.93
N LEU A 45 -6.56 15.73 -8.92
CA LEU A 45 -6.28 17.16 -8.82
C LEU A 45 -7.55 18.01 -8.62
N ILE A 46 -8.65 17.64 -9.30
CA ILE A 46 -9.96 18.29 -9.12
C ILE A 46 -10.44 18.10 -7.68
N LYS A 47 -10.28 16.90 -7.11
CA LYS A 47 -10.63 16.62 -5.71
C LYS A 47 -9.80 17.44 -4.74
N ILE A 48 -8.48 17.47 -4.92
CA ILE A 48 -7.54 18.30 -4.13
C ILE A 48 -7.99 19.77 -4.17
N SER A 49 -8.25 20.30 -5.37
CA SER A 49 -8.67 21.70 -5.56
C SER A 49 -10.01 22.00 -4.92
N SER A 50 -10.95 21.05 -4.97
CA SER A 50 -12.26 21.16 -4.30
C SER A 50 -12.13 21.22 -2.78
N MET A 51 -11.23 20.43 -2.19
CA MET A 51 -10.97 20.44 -0.74
C MET A 51 -10.23 21.69 -0.30
N ALA A 52 -9.21 22.12 -1.05
CA ALA A 52 -8.45 23.33 -0.75
C ALA A 52 -9.34 24.58 -0.73
N ARG A 53 -10.30 24.70 -1.67
CA ARG A 53 -11.29 25.79 -1.67
C ARG A 53 -12.19 25.82 -0.43
N LYS A 54 -12.34 24.69 0.27
CA LYS A 54 -13.08 24.58 1.52
C LYS A 54 -12.18 24.75 2.76
N GLY A 55 -10.89 25.07 2.57
CA GLY A 55 -9.91 25.14 3.64
C GLY A 55 -9.54 23.76 4.23
N LEU A 56 -9.86 22.67 3.54
CA LEU A 56 -9.56 21.31 3.99
C LEU A 56 -8.29 20.78 3.33
N ALA A 57 -7.43 20.15 4.12
CA ALA A 57 -6.28 19.41 3.61
C ALA A 57 -6.76 18.16 2.85
N PHE A 58 -6.07 17.82 1.77
CA PHE A 58 -6.36 16.59 1.02
C PHE A 58 -5.86 15.37 1.78
N ASP A 59 -6.72 14.35 1.86
CA ASP A 59 -6.39 13.02 2.39
C ASP A 59 -6.64 12.01 1.28
N TYR A 60 -5.71 11.10 1.02
CA TYR A 60 -5.85 10.06 0.00
C TYR A 60 -7.11 9.19 0.22
N ARG A 61 -7.54 9.03 1.47
CA ARG A 61 -8.77 8.29 1.86
C ARG A 61 -10.05 8.99 1.39
N SER A 62 -9.98 10.27 1.06
CA SER A 62 -11.11 11.05 0.52
C SER A 62 -11.42 10.77 -0.95
N HIS A 63 -10.56 9.99 -1.63
CA HIS A 63 -10.70 9.57 -3.01
C HIS A 63 -10.67 8.04 -3.08
N GLU A 64 -11.85 7.42 -3.20
CA GLU A 64 -12.04 5.97 -3.07
C GLU A 64 -11.09 5.14 -3.94
N ARG A 65 -11.00 5.49 -5.23
CA ARG A 65 -10.12 4.77 -6.18
C ARG A 65 -8.64 4.92 -5.84
N LEU A 66 -8.23 6.07 -5.29
CA LEU A 66 -6.83 6.31 -4.94
C LEU A 66 -6.48 5.55 -3.67
N ARG A 67 -7.40 5.55 -2.70
CA ARG A 67 -7.30 4.71 -1.49
C ARG A 67 -7.14 3.24 -1.85
N GLU A 68 -8.00 2.71 -2.69
CA GLU A 68 -7.93 1.31 -3.14
C GLU A 68 -6.60 1.01 -3.85
N ALA A 69 -6.16 1.90 -4.75
CA ALA A 69 -4.91 1.74 -5.48
C ALA A 69 -3.69 1.67 -4.53
N ILE A 70 -3.65 2.55 -3.52
CA ILE A 70 -2.58 2.56 -2.52
C ILE A 70 -2.62 1.30 -1.65
N GLU A 71 -3.81 0.90 -1.17
CA GLU A 71 -3.97 -0.32 -0.38
C GLU A 71 -3.49 -1.55 -1.15
N LYS A 72 -3.93 -1.72 -2.40
CA LYS A 72 -3.47 -2.81 -3.26
C LYS A 72 -1.96 -2.75 -3.53
N LYS A 73 -1.40 -1.56 -3.71
CA LYS A 73 0.05 -1.38 -3.90
C LYS A 73 0.83 -1.85 -2.67
N LEU A 74 0.40 -1.46 -1.48
CA LEU A 74 1.02 -1.90 -0.23
C LEU A 74 0.95 -3.43 -0.08
N PHE A 75 -0.19 -4.05 -0.40
CA PHE A 75 -0.31 -5.50 -0.38
C PHE A 75 0.58 -6.18 -1.42
N ALA A 76 0.68 -5.63 -2.64
CA ALA A 76 1.53 -6.16 -3.69
C ALA A 76 3.02 -6.09 -3.30
N ASP A 77 3.47 -4.97 -2.73
CA ASP A 77 4.85 -4.78 -2.30
C ASP A 77 5.23 -5.69 -1.12
N LEU A 78 4.27 -5.97 -0.24
CA LEU A 78 4.46 -6.87 0.89
C LEU A 78 4.20 -8.34 0.55
N LYS A 79 3.67 -8.66 -0.64
CA LYS A 79 3.25 -10.01 -1.02
C LYS A 79 4.38 -11.02 -0.87
N ASP A 80 5.57 -10.70 -1.37
CA ASP A 80 6.70 -11.63 -1.33
C ASP A 80 7.26 -11.80 0.09
N VAL A 81 7.29 -10.73 0.89
CA VAL A 81 7.71 -10.79 2.30
C VAL A 81 6.77 -11.67 3.13
N VAL A 82 5.45 -11.53 2.93
CA VAL A 82 4.46 -12.28 3.68
C VAL A 82 4.34 -13.72 3.16
N LYS A 83 4.45 -13.95 1.84
CA LYS A 83 4.43 -15.29 1.25
C LYS A 83 5.58 -16.17 1.76
N ILE A 84 6.78 -15.61 1.95
CA ILE A 84 7.90 -16.34 2.57
C ILE A 84 7.54 -16.86 3.97
N THR A 85 6.73 -16.10 4.71
CA THR A 85 6.32 -16.43 6.08
C THR A 85 5.16 -17.41 6.14
N THR A 86 4.25 -17.42 5.15
CA THR A 86 3.00 -18.21 5.20
C THR A 86 2.92 -19.38 4.21
N SER A 87 3.91 -19.57 3.34
CA SER A 87 3.85 -20.56 2.25
C SER A 87 4.68 -21.80 2.58
N THR A 88 4.05 -22.84 3.14
CA THR A 88 4.39 -24.27 2.96
C THR A 88 3.35 -25.17 3.63
N LYS A 89 2.95 -26.26 2.96
CA LYS A 89 2.16 -27.35 3.57
C LYS A 89 2.92 -28.07 4.70
N THR A 90 4.25 -27.90 4.73
CA THR A 90 5.15 -28.37 5.79
C THR A 90 6.27 -27.34 5.97
N PRO A 91 6.17 -26.40 6.92
CA PRO A 91 7.22 -25.41 7.15
C PRO A 91 8.52 -26.07 7.63
N ASP A 92 9.65 -25.58 7.12
CA ASP A 92 10.94 -25.93 7.70
C ASP A 92 11.10 -25.30 9.10
N ALA A 93 12.09 -25.73 9.88
CA ALA A 93 12.27 -25.27 11.26
C ALA A 93 12.50 -23.75 11.36
N GLU A 94 13.07 -23.12 10.34
CA GLU A 94 13.37 -21.69 10.32
C GLU A 94 12.11 -20.87 9.99
N GLN A 95 11.27 -21.35 9.08
CA GLN A 95 9.95 -20.80 8.78
C GLN A 95 9.02 -20.92 9.99
N LEU A 96 8.99 -22.08 10.64
CA LEU A 96 8.17 -22.33 11.83
C LEU A 96 8.55 -21.39 12.98
N LYS A 97 9.85 -21.15 13.17
CA LYS A 97 10.36 -20.16 14.12
C LYS A 97 9.88 -18.75 13.77
N ARG A 98 10.00 -18.33 12.50
CA ARG A 98 9.53 -17.01 12.05
C ARG A 98 8.02 -16.81 12.25
N VAL A 99 7.21 -17.82 11.94
CA VAL A 99 5.76 -17.78 12.18
C VAL A 99 5.46 -17.60 13.66
N ASN A 100 6.12 -18.38 14.52
CA ASN A 100 5.95 -18.26 15.97
C ASN A 100 6.38 -16.88 16.49
N ASP A 101 7.49 -16.32 16.01
CA ASP A 101 7.94 -14.97 16.39
C ASP A 101 6.90 -13.89 16.01
N VAL A 102 6.24 -14.04 14.85
CA VAL A 102 5.16 -13.12 14.43
C VAL A 102 3.91 -13.27 15.29
N VAL A 103 3.50 -14.51 15.58
CA VAL A 103 2.37 -14.79 16.50
C VAL A 103 2.65 -14.16 17.88
N ASP A 104 3.86 -14.34 18.40
CA ASP A 104 4.28 -13.79 19.67
C ASP A 104 4.17 -12.27 19.72
N ARG A 105 4.57 -11.59 18.63
CA ARG A 105 4.45 -10.13 18.52
C ARG A 105 2.99 -9.68 18.42
N LEU A 106 2.16 -10.39 17.65
CA LEU A 106 0.72 -10.09 17.57
C LEU A 106 0.04 -10.21 18.94
N VAL A 107 0.43 -11.21 19.74
CA VAL A 107 -0.10 -11.37 21.10
C VAL A 107 0.41 -10.26 22.03
N LYS A 108 1.73 -10.02 22.07
CA LYS A 108 2.37 -9.10 23.03
C LYS A 108 2.11 -7.63 22.72
N GLU A 109 2.19 -7.24 21.45
CA GLU A 109 2.14 -5.83 21.03
C GLU A 109 0.74 -5.40 20.59
N GLN A 110 -0.08 -6.33 20.06
CA GLN A 110 -1.37 -6.02 19.44
C GLN A 110 -2.56 -6.66 20.17
N GLY A 111 -2.33 -7.41 21.26
CA GLY A 111 -3.37 -7.95 22.12
C GLY A 111 -4.19 -9.10 21.53
N TYR A 112 -3.72 -9.75 20.47
CA TYR A 112 -4.39 -10.92 19.91
C TYR A 112 -4.30 -12.13 20.85
N CYS A 113 -5.30 -13.01 20.81
CA CYS A 113 -5.14 -14.35 21.36
C CYS A 113 -4.29 -15.22 20.43
N THR A 114 -3.59 -16.24 20.95
CA THR A 114 -2.73 -17.12 20.13
C THR A 114 -3.50 -17.79 18.99
N TYR A 115 -4.72 -18.26 19.25
CA TYR A 115 -5.60 -18.81 18.21
C TYR A 115 -5.94 -17.77 17.14
N CYS A 116 -6.32 -16.56 17.57
CA CYS A 116 -6.70 -15.43 16.73
C CYS A 116 -5.55 -14.99 15.79
N ALA A 117 -4.32 -14.93 16.32
CA ALA A 117 -3.13 -14.57 15.56
C ALA A 117 -2.79 -15.64 14.50
N ASN A 118 -2.93 -16.93 14.83
CA ASN A 118 -2.72 -18.02 13.87
C ASN A 118 -3.78 -18.03 12.76
N GLU A 119 -5.05 -17.82 13.09
CA GLU A 119 -6.13 -17.70 12.10
C GLU A 119 -5.93 -16.47 11.19
N LEU A 120 -5.53 -15.33 11.76
CA LEU A 120 -5.22 -14.13 10.99
C LEU A 120 -4.10 -14.38 9.98
N LEU A 121 -2.99 -14.99 10.42
CA LEU A 121 -1.87 -15.32 9.54
C LEU A 121 -2.27 -16.30 8.44
N SER A 122 -3.09 -17.30 8.78
CA SER A 122 -3.63 -18.26 7.81
C SER A 122 -4.51 -17.56 6.78
N TYR A 123 -5.45 -16.72 7.23
CA TYR A 123 -6.34 -15.96 6.36
C TYR A 123 -5.58 -15.01 5.43
N VAL A 124 -4.63 -14.25 5.95
CA VAL A 124 -3.75 -13.38 5.14
C VAL A 124 -2.96 -14.23 4.13
N GLY A 125 -2.44 -15.39 4.53
CA GLY A 125 -1.78 -16.32 3.61
C GLY A 125 -2.69 -16.76 2.45
N THR A 126 -3.98 -16.97 2.69
CA THR A 126 -4.94 -17.31 1.62
C THR A 126 -5.22 -16.14 0.66
N LEU A 127 -5.24 -14.91 1.16
CA LEU A 127 -5.43 -13.71 0.32
C LEU A 127 -4.24 -13.48 -0.61
N LEU A 128 -3.04 -13.84 -0.16
CA LEU A 128 -1.79 -13.67 -0.93
C LEU A 128 -1.51 -14.81 -1.91
N ASN A 129 -2.10 -15.99 -1.71
CA ASN A 129 -2.01 -17.10 -2.67
C ASN A 129 -3.02 -17.00 -3.83
N ARG A 130 -3.86 -15.94 -3.86
CA ARG A 130 -4.65 -15.55 -5.03
C ARG A 130 -3.85 -14.60 -5.94
#